data_AF-A0A7T3FVZ3-F1
#
_entry.id   AF-A0A7T3FVZ3-F1
#
_cell.length_a   1.000
_cell.length_b   1.000
_cell.length_c   1.000
_cell.angle_alpha   90.00
_cell.angle_beta   90.00
_cell.angle_gamma   90.00
#
_symmetry.space_group_name_H-M   'P 1'
#
loop_
_entity.id
_entity.type
_entity.pdbx_description
1 polymer ?
#
loop_
_entity_poly.entity_id
_entity_poly.type
_entity_poly.pdbx_seq_one_letter_code
_entity_poly.pdbx_strand_id
1 'polypeptide(L)'
;MAGFGSESRLRLALAAVAVLALLAGCTAFESLGGGHPEGDPASDRIGWENGYWYDDPVNVTAGDGYNATEREAVVARTMARVERIRDLEFNSTVPVDVLSREQYLENRSGGGGNATYSRWNDQVWESLFIVGESSSYSNSSDETLGQSVQGYYSPGEDAIVLVSDSPTPTIDRTTLAHELVHALQDQQFGFGADGETQDRQLANRGVTEGDARYVDVLYENRCGSEWACIPEPDAGGGGGSASSDYNRGLFLTIYTPYAAGSQFVDQVRAQSGWDGVNQLYDARPESTEQLIHPQLYPDEDPVNVTVADRSSGEWRRFDVDPVADTVGEASIYAMLVHNDAVDPENRYGYDAEPSAGWGGDSVVPYTNGEAGAYVWETTWDSEGDAEEFHTAYLDVLESHDARNPRGNVYVVPDGEFADAFRVVRTGETVRVVNAPTADALSAVHSRSG
;
A
#
# COMPACT_ATOMS: atom_id res chain seq x y z
N MET A 1 13.54 -29.10 76.38
CA MET A 1 12.57 -27.99 76.46
C MET A 1 13.17 -26.78 75.75
N ALA A 2 12.81 -26.58 74.49
CA ALA A 2 12.99 -25.32 73.77
C ALA A 2 11.83 -25.25 72.75
N GLY A 3 11.05 -24.17 72.83
CA GLY A 3 9.73 -24.06 72.21
C GLY A 3 9.80 -23.78 70.71
N PHE A 4 8.95 -24.48 69.97
CA PHE A 4 8.50 -24.12 68.63
C PHE A 4 7.33 -23.15 68.73
N GLY A 5 7.34 -22.07 67.95
CA GLY A 5 6.09 -21.35 67.63
C GLY A 5 6.23 -19.84 67.46
N SER A 6 6.87 -19.39 66.37
CA SER A 6 6.65 -18.01 65.88
C SER A 6 6.84 -17.84 64.35
N GLU A 7 7.10 -18.90 63.58
CA GLU A 7 7.34 -18.76 62.13
C GLU A 7 6.10 -19.02 61.25
N SER A 8 5.02 -19.58 61.80
CA SER A 8 3.82 -19.92 61.01
C SER A 8 2.86 -18.74 60.78
N ARG A 9 2.87 -17.72 61.65
CA ARG A 9 1.98 -16.55 61.51
C ARG A 9 2.47 -15.52 60.49
N LEU A 10 3.78 -15.42 60.27
CA LEU A 10 4.37 -14.50 59.29
C LEU A 10 4.17 -15.00 57.85
N ARG A 11 4.23 -16.32 57.63
CA ARG A 11 4.03 -16.93 56.31
C ARG A 11 2.58 -16.89 55.83
N LEU A 12 1.59 -16.99 56.74
CA LEU A 12 0.18 -16.81 56.38
C LEU A 12 -0.15 -15.34 56.05
N ALA A 13 0.46 -14.37 56.74
CA ALA A 13 0.23 -12.95 56.45
C ALA A 13 0.83 -12.53 55.09
N LEU A 14 2.03 -13.01 54.74
CA LEU A 14 2.64 -12.78 53.43
C LEU A 14 1.90 -13.49 52.28
N ALA A 15 1.39 -14.70 52.51
CA ALA A 15 0.56 -15.40 51.52
C ALA A 15 -0.79 -14.70 51.29
N ALA A 16 -1.43 -14.19 52.35
CA ALA A 16 -2.68 -13.44 52.22
C ALA A 16 -2.50 -12.08 51.52
N VAL A 17 -1.38 -11.38 51.76
CA VAL A 17 -1.05 -10.12 51.07
C VAL A 17 -0.67 -10.37 49.61
N ALA A 18 0.03 -11.47 49.29
CA ALA A 18 0.33 -11.84 47.90
C ALA A 18 -0.92 -12.28 47.12
N VAL A 19 -1.87 -12.98 47.75
CA VAL A 19 -3.16 -13.34 47.13
C VAL A 19 -4.08 -12.13 46.97
N LEU A 20 -4.08 -11.18 47.92
CA LEU A 20 -4.80 -9.91 47.77
C LEU A 20 -4.17 -8.99 46.72
N ALA A 21 -2.84 -9.02 46.54
CA ALA A 21 -2.15 -8.30 45.46
C ALA A 21 -2.33 -8.96 44.09
N LEU A 22 -2.46 -10.29 44.01
CA LEU A 22 -2.80 -11.01 42.78
C LEU A 22 -4.26 -10.80 42.36
N LEU A 23 -5.18 -10.64 43.31
CA LEU A 23 -6.59 -10.33 43.01
C LEU A 23 -6.83 -8.83 42.74
N ALA A 24 -6.02 -7.93 43.32
CA ALA A 24 -6.04 -6.50 42.98
C ALA A 24 -5.25 -6.17 41.71
N GLY A 25 -4.29 -7.02 41.31
CA GLY A 25 -3.47 -6.83 40.12
C GLY A 25 -4.21 -7.04 38.80
N CYS A 26 -5.37 -7.71 38.82
CA CYS A 26 -6.22 -7.89 37.62
C CYS A 26 -7.27 -6.78 37.46
N THR A 27 -7.51 -5.94 38.47
CA THR A 27 -8.45 -4.80 38.38
C THR A 27 -7.76 -3.44 38.43
N ALA A 28 -6.47 -3.38 38.78
CA ALA A 28 -5.73 -2.12 38.91
C ALA A 28 -5.07 -1.60 37.61
N PHE A 29 -5.24 -2.30 36.48
CA PHE A 29 -4.82 -1.77 35.17
C PHE A 29 -5.92 -0.90 34.50
N GLU A 30 -7.06 -0.69 35.16
CA GLU A 30 -8.22 0.07 34.64
C GLU A 30 -8.12 1.61 34.74
N SER A 31 -6.99 2.22 35.09
CA SER A 31 -7.01 3.67 35.37
C SER A 31 -5.73 4.46 35.09
N LEU A 32 -5.08 4.24 33.95
CA LEU A 32 -4.06 5.19 33.46
C LEU A 32 -4.48 5.97 32.20
N GLY A 33 -5.56 5.58 31.53
CA GLY A 33 -6.34 6.41 30.62
C GLY A 33 -7.77 6.47 31.15
N GLY A 34 -8.43 7.63 31.13
CA GLY A 34 -9.82 7.73 31.59
C GLY A 34 -10.69 6.71 30.84
N GLY A 35 -11.22 5.72 31.57
CA GLY A 35 -12.09 4.68 31.03
C GLY A 35 -13.42 5.22 30.53
N HIS A 36 -14.22 4.35 29.93
CA HIS A 36 -15.55 4.71 29.46
C HIS A 36 -16.48 5.17 30.62
N PRO A 37 -17.56 5.95 30.34
CA PRO A 37 -18.58 6.28 31.34
C PRO A 37 -19.28 5.03 31.88
N GLU A 38 -19.69 5.01 33.16
CA GLU A 38 -20.38 3.85 33.75
C GLU A 38 -21.70 3.51 33.00
N GLY A 39 -21.82 2.25 32.59
CA GLY A 39 -23.01 1.69 31.96
C GLY A 39 -23.15 1.99 30.46
N ASP A 40 -24.16 1.40 29.84
CA ASP A 40 -24.42 1.56 28.42
C ASP A 40 -25.07 2.92 28.12
N PRO A 41 -24.67 3.61 27.03
CA PRO A 41 -25.27 4.85 26.64
C PRO A 41 -26.71 4.63 26.13
N ALA A 42 -27.55 5.65 26.23
CA ALA A 42 -28.94 5.57 25.76
C ALA A 42 -29.07 5.53 24.22
N SER A 43 -28.02 5.94 23.52
CA SER A 43 -27.91 5.96 22.07
C SER A 43 -26.44 5.75 21.68
N ASP A 44 -26.25 5.33 20.45
CA ASP A 44 -24.93 5.19 19.82
C ASP A 44 -24.08 6.44 19.96
N ARG A 45 -22.77 6.23 20.18
CA ARG A 45 -21.78 7.29 20.31
C ARG A 45 -20.35 6.75 20.26
N ILE A 46 -19.45 7.62 19.78
CA ILE A 46 -18.01 7.39 19.66
C ILE A 46 -17.45 6.60 20.83
N GLY A 47 -16.94 5.42 20.50
CA GLY A 47 -16.30 4.52 21.44
C GLY A 47 -17.24 3.48 22.05
N TRP A 48 -18.50 3.41 21.61
CA TRP A 48 -19.46 2.39 22.00
C TRP A 48 -20.13 1.82 20.75
N GLU A 49 -20.02 0.51 20.57
CA GLU A 49 -20.53 -0.16 19.37
C GLU A 49 -21.16 -1.48 19.74
N ASN A 50 -22.40 -1.71 19.29
CA ASN A 50 -23.13 -2.98 19.44
C ASN A 50 -23.07 -3.60 20.85
N GLY A 51 -23.15 -2.77 21.89
CA GLY A 51 -23.12 -3.20 23.29
C GLY A 51 -21.73 -3.33 23.91
N TYR A 52 -20.68 -2.82 23.26
CA TYR A 52 -19.31 -2.85 23.76
C TYR A 52 -18.66 -1.46 23.72
N TRP A 53 -18.15 -1.01 24.87
CA TRP A 53 -17.19 0.07 24.93
C TRP A 53 -15.80 -0.37 24.46
N TYR A 54 -14.98 0.58 23.99
CA TYR A 54 -13.61 0.32 23.49
C TYR A 54 -12.70 -0.44 24.49
N ASP A 55 -12.94 -0.30 25.79
CA ASP A 55 -12.20 -0.93 26.89
C ASP A 55 -12.94 -2.10 27.54
N ASP A 56 -14.12 -2.49 27.03
CA ASP A 56 -14.83 -3.65 27.55
C ASP A 56 -14.05 -4.97 27.36
N PRO A 57 -14.13 -5.90 28.32
CA PRO A 57 -13.55 -7.22 28.16
C PRO A 57 -14.33 -8.03 27.12
N VAL A 58 -13.61 -8.65 26.19
CA VAL A 58 -14.17 -9.64 25.27
C VAL A 58 -13.66 -11.02 25.68
N ASN A 59 -14.57 -11.92 26.01
CA ASN A 59 -14.23 -13.27 26.42
C ASN A 59 -14.10 -14.15 25.18
N VAL A 60 -12.88 -14.27 24.64
CA VAL A 60 -12.59 -15.11 23.47
C VAL A 60 -11.64 -16.24 23.80
N THR A 61 -11.78 -17.33 23.05
CA THR A 61 -10.85 -18.46 23.09
C THR A 61 -10.07 -18.53 21.76
N ALA A 62 -9.01 -17.72 21.61
CA ALA A 62 -8.29 -17.64 20.34
C ALA A 62 -7.70 -18.99 19.84
N GLY A 63 -7.45 -19.94 20.76
CA GLY A 63 -6.84 -21.23 20.47
C GLY A 63 -7.72 -22.24 19.71
N ASP A 64 -9.05 -22.07 19.68
CA ASP A 64 -9.99 -22.87 18.86
C ASP A 64 -10.70 -22.04 17.78
N GLY A 65 -10.26 -20.80 17.58
CA GLY A 65 -10.85 -19.84 16.66
C GLY A 65 -12.10 -19.15 17.22
N TYR A 66 -12.63 -18.17 16.50
CA TYR A 66 -13.79 -17.42 16.97
C TYR A 66 -15.09 -18.01 16.42
N ASN A 67 -16.01 -18.37 17.32
CA ASN A 67 -17.38 -18.65 16.92
C ASN A 67 -18.13 -17.34 16.56
N ALA A 68 -19.35 -17.45 16.03
CA ALA A 68 -20.10 -16.27 15.56
C ALA A 68 -20.28 -15.18 16.64
N THR A 69 -20.66 -15.55 17.87
CA THR A 69 -20.85 -14.59 18.97
C THR A 69 -19.54 -13.99 19.46
N GLU A 70 -18.46 -14.79 19.52
CA GLU A 70 -17.13 -14.25 19.85
C GLU A 70 -16.66 -13.27 18.78
N ARG A 71 -16.88 -13.56 17.50
CA ARG A 71 -16.52 -12.69 16.38
C ARG A 71 -17.32 -11.38 16.41
N GLU A 72 -18.63 -11.44 16.62
CA GLU A 72 -19.48 -10.25 16.78
C GLU A 72 -18.96 -9.33 17.90
N ALA A 73 -18.60 -9.91 19.05
CA ALA A 73 -18.06 -9.14 20.18
C ALA A 73 -16.68 -8.53 19.89
N VAL A 74 -15.80 -9.26 19.18
CA VAL A 74 -14.48 -8.76 18.76
C VAL A 74 -14.63 -7.62 17.75
N VAL A 75 -15.55 -7.75 16.79
CA VAL A 75 -15.83 -6.72 15.78
C VAL A 75 -16.39 -5.47 16.46
N ALA A 76 -17.43 -5.62 17.28
CA ALA A 76 -18.05 -4.52 18.01
C ALA A 76 -17.02 -3.71 18.83
N ARG A 77 -16.20 -4.38 19.64
CA ARG A 77 -15.17 -3.67 20.41
C ARG A 77 -14.10 -3.04 19.52
N THR A 78 -13.71 -3.69 18.43
CA THR A 78 -12.70 -3.12 17.51
C THR A 78 -13.26 -1.90 16.79
N MET A 79 -14.53 -1.90 16.39
CA MET A 79 -15.23 -0.71 15.86
C MET A 79 -15.16 0.44 16.86
N ALA A 80 -15.61 0.22 18.10
CA ALA A 80 -15.52 1.23 19.17
C ALA A 80 -14.09 1.79 19.36
N ARG A 81 -13.05 0.95 19.23
CA ARG A 81 -11.65 1.40 19.29
C ARG A 81 -11.23 2.23 18.09
N VAL A 82 -11.66 1.84 16.89
CA VAL A 82 -11.42 2.59 15.66
C VAL A 82 -12.07 3.97 15.76
N GLU A 83 -13.34 4.06 16.17
CA GLU A 83 -14.01 5.34 16.44
C GLU A 83 -13.25 6.18 17.45
N ARG A 84 -12.80 5.56 18.55
CA ARG A 84 -12.03 6.23 19.60
C ARG A 84 -10.67 6.74 19.12
N ILE A 85 -10.10 6.14 18.09
CA ILE A 85 -8.86 6.64 17.46
C ILE A 85 -9.19 7.75 16.47
N ARG A 86 -10.15 7.51 15.56
CA ARG A 86 -10.44 8.36 14.40
C ARG A 86 -11.38 9.51 14.64
N ASP A 87 -12.06 9.51 15.79
CA ASP A 87 -13.05 10.52 16.19
C ASP A 87 -14.21 10.63 15.17
N LEU A 88 -14.65 9.49 14.65
CA LEU A 88 -15.75 9.34 13.71
C LEU A 88 -16.60 8.14 14.12
N GLU A 89 -17.91 8.25 13.91
CA GLU A 89 -18.87 7.16 14.18
C GLU A 89 -18.99 6.24 12.97
N PHE A 90 -19.25 4.94 13.18
CA PHE A 90 -19.84 4.14 12.11
C PHE A 90 -21.31 4.52 11.89
N ASN A 91 -21.77 4.52 10.65
CA ASN A 91 -23.18 4.72 10.31
C ASN A 91 -23.99 3.41 10.47
N SER A 92 -23.30 2.26 10.45
CA SER A 92 -23.90 0.94 10.63
C SER A 92 -22.86 -0.10 11.03
N THR A 93 -23.30 -1.13 11.76
CA THR A 93 -22.51 -2.33 12.09
C THR A 93 -21.94 -2.99 10.84
N VAL A 94 -20.67 -3.36 10.90
CA VAL A 94 -19.96 -4.02 9.79
C VAL A 94 -20.07 -5.54 9.92
N PRO A 95 -20.76 -6.24 9.01
CA PRO A 95 -20.81 -7.71 9.02
C PRO A 95 -19.45 -8.33 8.66
N VAL A 96 -19.25 -9.57 9.13
CA VAL A 96 -18.06 -10.37 8.79
C VAL A 96 -18.47 -11.69 8.18
N ASP A 97 -18.18 -11.85 6.90
CA ASP A 97 -18.38 -13.05 6.11
C ASP A 97 -17.12 -13.91 6.05
N VAL A 98 -17.29 -15.19 5.74
CA VAL A 98 -16.19 -16.15 5.65
C VAL A 98 -16.31 -16.91 4.34
N LEU A 99 -15.26 -16.84 3.52
CA LEU A 99 -15.12 -17.60 2.28
C LEU A 99 -14.02 -18.65 2.43
N SER A 100 -14.21 -19.80 1.78
CA SER A 100 -13.13 -20.77 1.64
C SER A 100 -12.02 -20.23 0.74
N ARG A 101 -10.81 -20.76 0.88
CA ARG A 101 -9.69 -20.39 0.00
C ARG A 101 -9.99 -20.69 -1.46
N GLU A 102 -10.69 -21.80 -1.73
CA GLU A 102 -11.14 -22.20 -3.07
C GLU A 102 -12.08 -21.14 -3.67
N GLN A 103 -13.10 -20.71 -2.93
CA GLN A 103 -14.05 -19.68 -3.37
C GLN A 103 -13.36 -18.34 -3.65
N TYR A 104 -12.42 -17.94 -2.78
CA TYR A 104 -11.64 -16.71 -2.99
C TYR A 104 -10.87 -16.74 -4.31
N LEU A 105 -10.18 -17.86 -4.61
CA LEU A 105 -9.43 -18.01 -5.85
C LEU A 105 -10.32 -18.07 -7.09
N GLU A 106 -11.47 -18.74 -7.01
CA GLU A 106 -12.47 -18.77 -8.08
C GLU A 106 -12.98 -17.35 -8.40
N ASN A 107 -13.35 -16.58 -7.38
CA ASN A 107 -13.82 -15.19 -7.54
C ASN A 107 -12.75 -14.29 -8.18
N ARG A 108 -11.48 -14.47 -7.82
CA ARG A 108 -10.37 -13.70 -8.38
C ARG A 108 -10.11 -14.02 -9.86
N SER A 109 -10.27 -15.28 -10.25
CA SER A 109 -9.99 -15.76 -11.62
C SER A 109 -11.03 -15.36 -12.67
N GLY A 110 -12.18 -14.80 -12.26
CA GLY A 110 -13.31 -14.50 -13.16
C GLY A 110 -13.16 -13.26 -14.06
N GLY A 111 -12.11 -12.45 -13.87
CA GLY A 111 -11.90 -11.19 -14.59
C GLY A 111 -10.99 -11.32 -15.80
N GLY A 112 -11.53 -11.76 -16.94
CA GLY A 112 -10.79 -11.72 -18.21
C GLY A 112 -10.56 -10.28 -18.68
N GLY A 113 -9.34 -9.76 -18.50
CA GLY A 113 -8.96 -8.41 -18.93
C GLY A 113 -8.99 -8.20 -20.45
N ASN A 114 -9.04 -6.93 -20.88
CA ASN A 114 -8.89 -6.58 -22.29
C ASN A 114 -7.44 -6.83 -22.73
N ALA A 115 -7.23 -7.81 -23.61
CA ALA A 115 -5.89 -8.19 -24.08
C ALA A 115 -5.09 -7.04 -24.72
N THR A 116 -5.76 -6.05 -25.33
CA THR A 116 -5.08 -4.87 -25.88
C THR A 116 -4.58 -3.97 -24.75
N TYR A 117 -5.39 -3.76 -23.71
CA TYR A 117 -4.99 -3.02 -22.52
C TYR A 117 -3.88 -3.74 -21.76
N SER A 118 -3.97 -5.07 -21.58
CA SER A 118 -2.91 -5.84 -20.90
C SER A 118 -1.57 -5.65 -21.58
N ARG A 119 -1.51 -5.77 -22.91
CA ARG A 119 -0.26 -5.53 -23.67
C ARG A 119 0.22 -4.08 -23.59
N TRP A 120 -0.70 -3.11 -23.61
CA TRP A 120 -0.35 -1.71 -23.42
C TRP A 120 0.27 -1.48 -22.02
N ASN A 121 -0.32 -2.08 -20.99
CA ASN A 121 0.14 -1.96 -19.61
C ASN A 121 1.47 -2.68 -19.39
N ASP A 122 1.67 -3.85 -20.01
CA ASP A 122 2.95 -4.56 -19.95
C ASP A 122 4.10 -3.68 -20.47
N GLN A 123 3.86 -2.85 -21.49
CA GLN A 123 4.86 -1.87 -21.98
C GLN A 123 5.11 -0.72 -21.00
N VAL A 124 4.11 -0.30 -20.21
CA VAL A 124 4.31 0.69 -19.15
C VAL A 124 5.23 0.13 -18.07
N TRP A 125 4.99 -1.11 -17.63
CA TRP A 125 5.81 -1.77 -16.61
C TRP A 125 7.20 -2.17 -17.10
N GLU A 126 7.33 -2.48 -18.40
CA GLU A 126 8.62 -2.68 -19.06
C GLU A 126 9.44 -1.39 -19.10
N SER A 127 8.80 -0.23 -19.30
CA SER A 127 9.50 1.06 -19.32
C SER A 127 10.19 1.40 -17.99
N LEU A 128 9.68 0.83 -16.90
CA LEU A 128 10.23 0.94 -15.55
C LEU A 128 11.27 -0.14 -15.23
N PHE A 129 11.63 -1.03 -16.17
CA PHE A 129 12.53 -2.16 -15.88
C PHE A 129 12.08 -2.99 -14.65
N ILE A 130 10.76 -3.08 -14.39
CA ILE A 130 10.20 -3.85 -13.26
C ILE A 130 9.64 -5.18 -13.75
N VAL A 131 8.90 -5.18 -14.86
CA VAL A 131 8.36 -6.40 -15.47
C VAL A 131 8.89 -6.50 -16.89
N GLY A 132 9.72 -7.51 -17.16
CA GLY A 132 10.28 -7.72 -18.49
C GLY A 132 9.37 -8.53 -19.43
N GLU A 133 9.79 -8.62 -20.69
CA GLU A 133 9.04 -9.22 -21.80
C GLU A 133 8.72 -10.72 -21.64
N SER A 134 9.42 -11.40 -20.74
CA SER A 134 9.22 -12.81 -20.41
C SER A 134 7.97 -13.06 -19.54
N SER A 135 7.43 -12.00 -18.93
CA SER A 135 6.30 -12.03 -18.00
C SER A 135 5.22 -11.00 -18.40
N SER A 136 4.19 -10.88 -17.57
CA SER A 136 3.15 -9.85 -17.68
C SER A 136 2.93 -9.24 -16.31
N TYR A 137 2.41 -8.00 -16.28
CA TYR A 137 2.04 -7.36 -15.02
C TYR A 137 1.11 -8.25 -14.19
N SER A 138 0.11 -8.88 -14.81
CA SER A 138 -0.84 -9.76 -14.11
C SER A 138 -0.13 -10.91 -13.41
N ASN A 139 0.76 -11.62 -14.10
CA ASN A 139 1.49 -12.75 -13.52
C ASN A 139 2.39 -12.30 -12.37
N SER A 140 3.18 -11.24 -12.58
CA SER A 140 4.09 -10.74 -11.55
C SER A 140 3.34 -10.18 -10.34
N SER A 141 2.17 -9.57 -10.53
CA SER A 141 1.31 -9.09 -9.44
C SER A 141 0.70 -10.25 -8.64
N ASP A 142 0.28 -11.32 -9.30
CA ASP A 142 -0.26 -12.51 -8.66
C ASP A 142 0.79 -13.25 -7.83
N GLU A 143 2.03 -13.33 -8.31
CA GLU A 143 3.16 -13.89 -7.59
C GLU A 143 3.56 -13.04 -6.39
N THR A 144 3.49 -11.71 -6.53
CA THR A 144 3.90 -10.76 -5.47
C THR A 144 2.86 -10.63 -4.36
N LEU A 145 1.56 -10.64 -4.67
CA LEU A 145 0.49 -10.33 -3.72
C LEU A 145 -0.51 -11.47 -3.45
N GLY A 146 -0.65 -12.42 -4.38
CA GLY A 146 -1.86 -13.23 -4.48
C GLY A 146 -2.10 -14.27 -3.40
N GLN A 147 -1.10 -14.58 -2.58
CA GLN A 147 -1.09 -15.76 -1.70
C GLN A 147 -1.26 -15.46 -0.19
N SER A 148 -1.33 -14.20 0.23
CA SER A 148 -1.24 -13.81 1.65
C SER A 148 -2.52 -13.24 2.28
N VAL A 149 -3.61 -13.09 1.53
CA VAL A 149 -4.83 -12.44 2.06
C VAL A 149 -5.48 -13.31 3.16
N GLN A 150 -5.61 -12.72 4.36
CA GLN A 150 -6.32 -13.29 5.52
C GLN A 150 -7.76 -12.77 5.61
N GLY A 151 -7.97 -11.50 5.27
CA GLY A 151 -9.27 -10.87 5.14
C GLY A 151 -9.16 -9.54 4.38
N TYR A 152 -10.28 -8.99 3.96
CA TYR A 152 -10.38 -7.69 3.29
C TYR A 152 -11.79 -7.10 3.45
N TYR A 153 -11.93 -5.79 3.45
CA TYR A 153 -13.20 -5.11 3.32
C TYR A 153 -13.67 -5.13 1.86
N SER A 154 -14.94 -5.46 1.65
CA SER A 154 -15.61 -5.46 0.35
C SER A 154 -16.63 -4.32 0.29
N PRO A 155 -16.30 -3.19 -0.38
CA PRO A 155 -17.23 -2.05 -0.51
C PRO A 155 -18.53 -2.40 -1.25
N GLY A 156 -18.49 -3.40 -2.14
CA GLY A 156 -19.69 -3.83 -2.89
C GLY A 156 -20.70 -4.61 -2.04
N GLU A 157 -20.26 -5.17 -0.91
CA GLU A 157 -21.07 -5.98 0.00
C GLU A 157 -21.24 -5.32 1.37
N ASP A 158 -20.65 -4.13 1.59
CA ASP A 158 -20.58 -3.43 2.88
C ASP A 158 -20.08 -4.34 4.02
N ALA A 159 -19.14 -5.26 3.74
CA ALA A 159 -18.78 -6.36 4.64
C ALA A 159 -17.28 -6.64 4.66
N ILE A 160 -16.76 -7.11 5.80
CA ILE A 160 -15.43 -7.71 5.88
C ILE A 160 -15.53 -9.18 5.48
N VAL A 161 -14.66 -9.61 4.58
CA VAL A 161 -14.55 -11.00 4.12
C VAL A 161 -13.29 -11.62 4.70
N LEU A 162 -13.43 -12.70 5.47
CA LEU A 162 -12.32 -13.53 5.94
C LEU A 162 -12.11 -14.71 4.99
N VAL A 163 -10.85 -15.01 4.66
CA VAL A 163 -10.51 -16.16 3.82
C VAL A 163 -9.98 -17.30 4.70
N SER A 164 -10.85 -18.26 5.02
CA SER A 164 -10.53 -19.38 5.90
C SER A 164 -11.32 -20.64 5.55
N ASP A 165 -10.65 -21.79 5.61
CA ASP A 165 -11.31 -23.10 5.50
C ASP A 165 -11.80 -23.63 6.87
N SER A 166 -11.55 -22.87 7.96
CA SER A 166 -12.00 -23.21 9.30
C SER A 166 -13.45 -22.73 9.52
N PRO A 167 -14.32 -23.53 10.18
CA PRO A 167 -15.63 -23.08 10.62
C PRO A 167 -15.55 -22.00 11.74
N THR A 168 -14.41 -21.90 12.41
CA THR A 168 -14.09 -20.88 13.43
C THR A 168 -12.83 -20.14 13.00
N PRO A 169 -12.93 -19.16 12.07
CA PRO A 169 -11.76 -18.41 11.63
C PRO A 169 -11.21 -17.55 12.77
N THR A 170 -9.90 -17.40 12.79
CA THR A 170 -9.24 -16.33 13.54
C THR A 170 -9.00 -15.15 12.60
N ILE A 171 -8.90 -13.95 13.18
CA ILE A 171 -8.41 -12.76 12.49
C ILE A 171 -7.39 -12.08 13.41
N ASP A 172 -6.29 -11.64 12.82
CA ASP A 172 -5.33 -10.79 13.51
C ASP A 172 -5.99 -9.45 13.89
N ARG A 173 -5.77 -9.00 15.12
CA ARG A 173 -6.48 -7.82 15.67
C ARG A 173 -6.14 -6.54 14.91
N THR A 174 -4.92 -6.41 14.41
CA THR A 174 -4.45 -5.24 13.67
C THR A 174 -5.03 -5.26 12.26
N THR A 175 -5.07 -6.43 11.63
CA THR A 175 -5.76 -6.65 10.35
C THR A 175 -7.24 -6.30 10.46
N LEU A 176 -7.95 -6.78 11.51
CA LEU A 176 -9.35 -6.41 11.72
C LEU A 176 -9.54 -4.90 11.90
N ALA A 177 -8.67 -4.24 12.67
CA ALA A 177 -8.73 -2.79 12.83
C ALA A 177 -8.52 -2.07 11.49
N HIS A 178 -7.58 -2.53 10.67
CA HIS A 178 -7.33 -2.00 9.32
C HIS A 178 -8.58 -2.10 8.43
N GLU A 179 -9.18 -3.29 8.32
CA GLU A 179 -10.37 -3.50 7.50
C GLU A 179 -11.60 -2.71 8.02
N LEU A 180 -11.72 -2.56 9.34
CA LEU A 180 -12.78 -1.72 9.92
C LEU A 180 -12.57 -0.23 9.64
N VAL A 181 -11.33 0.23 9.47
CA VAL A 181 -11.09 1.61 9.00
C VAL A 181 -11.56 1.77 7.57
N HIS A 182 -11.34 0.79 6.68
CA HIS A 182 -11.93 0.84 5.34
C HIS A 182 -13.45 0.91 5.36
N ALA A 183 -14.11 0.11 6.21
CA ALA A 183 -15.55 0.19 6.38
C ALA A 183 -16.00 1.58 6.90
N LEU A 184 -15.27 2.17 7.85
CA LEU A 184 -15.53 3.52 8.33
C LEU A 184 -15.38 4.56 7.22
N GLN A 185 -14.30 4.47 6.43
CA GLN A 185 -14.02 5.37 5.31
C GLN A 185 -15.13 5.32 4.26
N ASP A 186 -15.59 4.12 3.91
CA ASP A 186 -16.67 3.91 2.95
C ASP A 186 -17.98 4.54 3.45
N GLN A 187 -18.33 4.30 4.71
CA GLN A 187 -19.54 4.84 5.32
C GLN A 187 -19.52 6.37 5.47
N GLN A 188 -18.35 6.97 5.73
CA GLN A 188 -18.21 8.40 6.01
C GLN A 188 -17.94 9.24 4.75
N PHE A 189 -17.15 8.72 3.82
CA PHE A 189 -16.61 9.48 2.69
C PHE A 189 -16.89 8.82 1.33
N GLY A 190 -16.95 7.48 1.30
CA GLY A 190 -16.84 6.70 0.07
C GLY A 190 -15.43 6.77 -0.54
N PHE A 191 -15.16 5.92 -1.54
CA PHE A 191 -13.83 5.87 -2.17
C PHE A 191 -13.67 6.77 -3.40
N GLY A 192 -14.76 7.27 -3.97
CA GLY A 192 -14.73 8.12 -5.17
C GLY A 192 -14.28 7.37 -6.42
N ALA A 193 -13.94 8.11 -7.48
CA ALA A 193 -13.32 7.54 -8.68
C ALA A 193 -11.81 7.40 -8.46
N ASP A 194 -11.25 6.28 -8.93
CA ASP A 194 -9.80 6.12 -9.03
C ASP A 194 -9.20 7.14 -10.03
N GLY A 195 -7.90 7.40 -9.90
CA GLY A 195 -7.16 8.26 -10.81
C GLY A 195 -7.11 7.74 -12.26
N GLU A 196 -6.98 8.65 -13.23
CA GLU A 196 -6.86 8.29 -14.65
C GLU A 196 -5.51 7.62 -14.99
N THR A 197 -4.46 7.94 -14.23
CA THR A 197 -3.10 7.41 -14.40
C THR A 197 -2.68 6.54 -13.23
N GLN A 198 -1.69 5.65 -13.43
CA GLN A 198 -1.19 4.79 -12.36
C GLN A 198 -0.60 5.60 -11.19
N ASP A 199 0.14 6.68 -11.44
CA ASP A 199 0.61 7.60 -10.40
C ASP A 199 -0.54 8.19 -9.59
N ARG A 200 -1.59 8.71 -10.26
CA ARG A 200 -2.73 9.29 -9.56
C ARG A 200 -3.49 8.25 -8.74
N GLN A 201 -3.61 7.02 -9.24
CA GLN A 201 -4.23 5.92 -8.50
C GLN A 201 -3.44 5.61 -7.22
N LEU A 202 -2.12 5.55 -7.29
CA LEU A 202 -1.27 5.38 -6.12
C LEU A 202 -1.40 6.54 -5.14
N ALA A 203 -1.40 7.79 -5.63
CA ALA A 203 -1.59 9.00 -4.85
C ALA A 203 -2.92 8.97 -4.07
N ASN A 204 -4.03 8.73 -4.78
CA ASN A 204 -5.37 8.66 -4.20
C ASN A 204 -5.49 7.54 -3.17
N ARG A 205 -4.95 6.35 -3.48
CA ARG A 205 -4.92 5.23 -2.54
C ARG A 205 -4.04 5.51 -1.33
N GLY A 206 -3.02 6.36 -1.45
CA GLY A 206 -2.20 6.79 -0.31
C GLY A 206 -2.99 7.48 0.80
N VAL A 207 -4.09 8.16 0.48
CA VAL A 207 -5.02 8.67 1.51
C VAL A 207 -5.77 7.52 2.16
N THR A 208 -6.36 6.62 1.37
CA THR A 208 -7.19 5.50 1.86
C THR A 208 -6.39 4.51 2.71
N GLU A 209 -5.32 3.96 2.13
CA GLU A 209 -4.44 2.98 2.77
C GLU A 209 -3.57 3.62 3.85
N GLY A 210 -3.08 4.84 3.61
CA GLY A 210 -2.25 5.56 4.57
C GLY A 210 -3.00 5.87 5.86
N ASP A 211 -4.27 6.23 5.75
CA ASP A 211 -5.14 6.46 6.89
C ASP A 211 -5.44 5.17 7.67
N ALA A 212 -5.86 4.10 6.98
CA ALA A 212 -6.07 2.80 7.61
C ALA A 212 -4.80 2.30 8.31
N ARG A 213 -3.65 2.44 7.64
CA ARG A 213 -2.34 2.09 8.19
C ARG A 213 -1.97 2.95 9.40
N TYR A 214 -2.23 4.25 9.36
CA TYR A 214 -1.94 5.14 10.49
C TYR A 214 -2.77 4.74 11.72
N VAL A 215 -4.05 4.42 11.53
CA VAL A 215 -4.95 3.99 12.59
C VAL A 215 -4.57 2.64 13.17
N ASP A 216 -4.23 1.65 12.33
CA ASP A 216 -3.83 0.34 12.81
C ASP A 216 -2.55 0.39 13.67
N VAL A 217 -1.62 1.31 13.34
CA VAL A 217 -0.40 1.55 14.12
C VAL A 217 -0.75 2.18 15.46
N LEU A 218 -1.67 3.15 15.49
CA LEU A 218 -2.16 3.72 16.75
C LEU A 218 -2.91 2.70 17.59
N TYR A 219 -3.70 1.84 16.95
CA TYR A 219 -4.42 0.74 17.60
C TYR A 219 -3.44 -0.22 18.28
N GLU A 220 -2.42 -0.68 17.56
CA GLU A 220 -1.44 -1.62 18.08
C GLU A 220 -0.55 -0.98 19.16
N ASN A 221 -0.20 0.31 19.04
CA ASN A 221 0.55 1.02 20.10
C ASN A 221 -0.22 1.15 21.42
N ARG A 222 -1.56 1.29 21.35
CA ARG A 222 -2.45 1.29 22.53
C ARG A 222 -2.68 -0.10 23.09
N CYS A 223 -2.43 -1.13 22.29
CA CYS A 223 -2.60 -2.51 22.70
C CYS A 223 -1.56 -2.92 23.76
N GLY A 224 -2.03 -3.48 24.88
CA GLY A 224 -1.18 -3.90 26.00
C GLY A 224 -0.66 -2.77 26.89
N SER A 225 -0.73 -1.51 26.44
CA SER A 225 -0.37 -0.32 27.21
C SER A 225 -1.62 0.37 27.79
N GLU A 226 -2.60 0.66 26.95
CA GLU A 226 -3.86 1.33 27.30
C GLU A 226 -5.06 0.36 27.24
N TRP A 227 -5.00 -0.63 26.36
CA TRP A 227 -6.10 -1.55 26.10
C TRP A 227 -5.73 -3.01 26.36
N ALA A 228 -6.64 -3.75 27.00
CA ALA A 228 -6.58 -5.20 27.05
C ALA A 228 -6.90 -5.78 25.67
N CYS A 229 -5.97 -6.53 25.08
CA CYS A 229 -6.12 -7.07 23.73
C CYS A 229 -6.39 -8.56 23.71
N ILE A 230 -7.08 -8.99 22.65
CA ILE A 230 -7.19 -10.40 22.31
C ILE A 230 -5.79 -10.96 21.96
N PRO A 231 -5.53 -12.25 22.27
CA PRO A 231 -4.30 -12.91 21.85
C PRO A 231 -4.14 -12.85 20.33
N GLU A 232 -2.90 -12.76 19.88
CA GLU A 232 -2.59 -12.96 18.46
C GLU A 232 -2.87 -14.43 18.10
N PRO A 233 -3.41 -14.70 16.91
CA PRO A 233 -3.54 -16.07 16.42
C PRO A 233 -2.18 -16.76 16.43
N ASP A 234 -2.14 -18.07 16.75
CA ASP A 234 -0.93 -18.85 16.54
C ASP A 234 -0.48 -18.70 15.07
N ALA A 235 0.81 -18.41 14.85
CA ALA A 235 1.40 -18.06 13.54
C ALA A 235 1.37 -19.20 12.48
N GLY A 236 0.48 -20.19 12.63
CA GLY A 236 0.47 -21.47 11.93
C GLY A 236 -0.29 -21.55 10.61
N GLY A 237 -0.73 -20.45 9.98
CA GLY A 237 -1.54 -20.63 8.76
C GLY A 237 -1.93 -19.44 7.88
N GLY A 238 -1.23 -18.30 7.93
CA GLY A 238 -1.59 -17.14 7.10
C GLY A 238 -0.44 -16.33 6.52
N GLY A 239 0.74 -16.39 7.14
CA GLY A 239 1.95 -15.82 6.55
C GLY A 239 2.46 -16.78 5.49
N GLY A 240 1.99 -16.65 4.25
CA GLY A 240 2.74 -17.17 3.11
C GLY A 240 4.18 -16.70 3.29
N SER A 241 5.12 -17.65 3.42
CA SER A 241 6.54 -17.31 3.38
C SER A 241 6.70 -16.44 2.14
N ALA A 242 7.06 -15.17 2.32
CA ALA A 242 7.42 -14.31 1.20
C ALA A 242 8.41 -15.15 0.39
N SER A 243 7.99 -15.53 -0.82
CA SER A 243 8.86 -16.18 -1.78
C SER A 243 10.15 -15.37 -1.80
N SER A 244 11.32 -15.99 -1.72
CA SER A 244 12.57 -15.24 -1.95
C SER A 244 12.62 -14.63 -3.36
N ASP A 245 11.71 -15.06 -4.26
CA ASP A 245 11.47 -14.55 -5.60
C ASP A 245 10.13 -13.79 -5.66
N TYR A 246 10.01 -12.64 -5.00
CA TYR A 246 8.93 -11.67 -5.31
C TYR A 246 9.52 -10.51 -6.11
N ASN A 247 8.71 -9.88 -6.96
CA ASN A 247 9.18 -8.74 -7.74
C ASN A 247 9.34 -7.52 -6.82
N ARG A 248 10.59 -7.19 -6.46
CA ARG A 248 10.92 -6.08 -5.54
C ARG A 248 10.37 -4.73 -5.99
N GLY A 249 10.47 -4.41 -7.29
CA GLY A 249 10.02 -3.12 -7.82
C GLY A 249 8.50 -3.00 -7.77
N LEU A 250 7.82 -4.08 -8.15
CA LEU A 250 6.37 -4.16 -8.06
C LEU A 250 5.89 -4.04 -6.61
N PHE A 251 6.51 -4.78 -5.69
CA PHE A 251 6.20 -4.67 -4.26
C PHE A 251 6.39 -3.24 -3.73
N LEU A 252 7.51 -2.59 -4.03
CA LEU A 252 7.74 -1.20 -3.63
C LEU A 252 6.68 -0.27 -4.22
N THR A 253 6.29 -0.47 -5.49
CA THR A 253 5.24 0.36 -6.10
C THR A 253 3.90 0.20 -5.37
N ILE A 254 3.47 -1.06 -5.15
CA ILE A 254 2.21 -1.39 -4.45
C ILE A 254 2.23 -0.96 -2.99
N TYR A 255 3.40 -0.95 -2.35
CA TYR A 255 3.52 -0.60 -0.93
C TYR A 255 3.53 0.92 -0.68
N THR A 256 3.66 1.74 -1.74
CA THR A 256 3.66 3.21 -1.64
C THR A 256 2.49 3.78 -0.83
N PRO A 257 1.22 3.37 -1.07
CA PRO A 257 0.09 3.89 -0.31
C PRO A 257 0.15 3.61 1.20
N TYR A 258 0.75 2.48 1.60
CA TYR A 258 0.91 2.11 3.01
C TYR A 258 2.05 2.86 3.68
N ALA A 259 3.16 3.04 2.96
CA ALA A 259 4.37 3.64 3.50
C ALA A 259 4.36 5.16 3.40
N ALA A 260 4.38 5.71 2.18
CA ALA A 260 4.37 7.16 1.95
C ALA A 260 3.01 7.74 2.33
N GLY A 261 1.91 7.06 2.01
CA GLY A 261 0.56 7.53 2.38
C GLY A 261 0.35 7.65 3.88
N SER A 262 0.84 6.69 4.68
CA SER A 262 0.72 6.78 6.16
C SER A 262 1.58 7.90 6.75
N GLN A 263 2.76 8.16 6.17
CA GLN A 263 3.60 9.31 6.54
C GLN A 263 2.92 10.64 6.19
N PHE A 264 2.28 10.72 5.01
CA PHE A 264 1.49 11.87 4.59
C PHE A 264 0.32 12.13 5.55
N VAL A 265 -0.45 11.09 5.91
CA VAL A 265 -1.56 11.20 6.87
C VAL A 265 -1.08 11.62 8.26
N ASP A 266 0.04 11.08 8.76
CA ASP A 266 0.63 11.52 10.03
C ASP A 266 0.96 13.02 10.01
N GLN A 267 1.57 13.51 8.93
CA GLN A 267 1.90 14.92 8.78
C GLN A 267 0.66 15.82 8.72
N VAL A 268 -0.35 15.45 7.93
CA VAL A 268 -1.63 16.19 7.87
C VAL A 268 -2.32 16.20 9.23
N ARG A 269 -2.38 15.05 9.90
CA ARG A 269 -2.98 14.91 11.22
C ARG A 269 -2.23 15.72 12.28
N ALA A 270 -0.90 15.77 12.23
CA ALA A 270 -0.09 16.56 13.15
C ALA A 270 -0.30 18.08 12.99
N GLN A 271 -0.58 18.53 11.76
CA GLN A 271 -0.78 19.94 11.45
C GLN A 271 -2.22 20.40 11.71
N SER A 272 -3.20 19.59 11.31
CA SER A 272 -4.61 20.01 11.18
C SER A 272 -5.60 19.10 11.91
N GLY A 273 -5.12 18.09 12.65
CA GLY A 273 -5.98 17.13 13.35
C GLY A 273 -6.76 16.21 12.40
N TRP A 274 -7.75 15.49 12.95
CA TRP A 274 -8.59 14.58 12.15
C TRP A 274 -9.46 15.32 11.12
N ASP A 275 -9.87 16.55 11.40
CA ASP A 275 -10.57 17.38 10.40
C ASP A 275 -9.74 17.60 9.14
N GLY A 276 -8.41 17.72 9.26
CA GLY A 276 -7.50 17.79 8.12
C GLY A 276 -7.43 16.49 7.33
N VAL A 277 -7.35 15.35 8.03
CA VAL A 277 -7.37 14.02 7.38
C VAL A 277 -8.69 13.77 6.66
N ASN A 278 -9.82 14.16 7.25
CA ASN A 278 -11.14 14.02 6.65
C ASN A 278 -11.25 14.83 5.34
N GLN A 279 -10.64 16.01 5.27
CA GLN A 279 -10.62 16.84 4.06
C GLN A 279 -9.84 16.20 2.89
N LEU A 280 -8.90 15.28 3.17
CA LEU A 280 -8.16 14.59 2.11
C LEU A 280 -9.06 13.74 1.21
N TYR A 281 -10.24 13.31 1.68
CA TYR A 281 -11.17 12.51 0.87
C TYR A 281 -11.85 13.34 -0.22
N ASP A 282 -12.01 14.65 0.00
CA ASP A 282 -12.52 15.60 -1.00
C ASP A 282 -11.40 16.25 -1.82
N ALA A 283 -10.19 16.34 -1.26
CA ALA A 283 -9.01 16.94 -1.88
C ALA A 283 -7.84 15.94 -1.88
N ARG A 284 -7.97 14.84 -2.63
CA ARG A 284 -6.90 13.83 -2.70
C ARG A 284 -5.65 14.41 -3.39
N PRO A 285 -4.44 13.91 -3.05
CA PRO A 285 -3.22 14.33 -3.72
C PRO A 285 -3.22 13.97 -5.20
N GLU A 286 -2.59 14.82 -5.97
CA GLU A 286 -2.56 14.82 -7.43
C GLU A 286 -1.40 13.98 -7.99
N SER A 287 -0.45 13.55 -7.16
CA SER A 287 0.68 12.71 -7.56
C SER A 287 1.28 11.95 -6.36
N THR A 288 2.08 10.91 -6.63
CA THR A 288 2.85 10.27 -5.54
C THR A 288 3.93 11.17 -4.98
N GLU A 289 4.43 12.15 -5.74
CA GLU A 289 5.34 13.18 -5.24
C GLU A 289 4.72 13.95 -4.08
N GLN A 290 3.45 14.33 -4.16
CA GLN A 290 2.75 15.00 -3.04
C GLN A 290 2.61 14.11 -1.79
N LEU A 291 2.62 12.77 -1.93
CA LEU A 291 2.67 11.87 -0.78
C LEU A 291 4.07 11.81 -0.16
N ILE A 292 5.11 11.78 -0.99
CA ILE A 292 6.52 11.65 -0.57
C ILE A 292 7.02 12.99 0.00
N HIS A 293 6.54 14.10 -0.56
CA HIS A 293 6.91 15.48 -0.23
C HIS A 293 5.66 16.28 0.20
N PRO A 294 5.11 16.07 1.41
CA PRO A 294 3.82 16.65 1.80
C PRO A 294 3.79 18.18 1.85
N GLN A 295 4.95 18.83 1.85
CA GLN A 295 5.07 20.29 1.73
C GLN A 295 4.62 20.84 0.38
N LEU A 296 4.54 20.01 -0.67
CA LEU A 296 4.10 20.39 -2.01
C LEU A 296 2.57 20.31 -2.16
N TYR A 297 1.92 19.52 -1.31
CA TYR A 297 0.46 19.43 -1.28
C TYR A 297 -0.16 20.62 -0.52
N PRO A 298 -1.25 21.24 -1.04
CA PRO A 298 -1.94 20.93 -2.30
C PRO A 298 -1.53 21.86 -3.44
N ASP A 299 -0.48 22.65 -3.28
CA ASP A 299 -0.21 23.83 -4.12
C ASP A 299 0.49 23.50 -5.45
N GLU A 300 1.14 22.35 -5.55
CA GLU A 300 1.90 21.93 -6.74
C GLU A 300 1.20 20.82 -7.52
N ASP A 301 0.78 21.12 -8.74
CA ASP A 301 0.18 20.14 -9.65
C ASP A 301 1.24 19.52 -10.58
N PRO A 302 1.16 18.21 -10.88
CA PRO A 302 2.06 17.60 -11.86
C PRO A 302 1.91 18.24 -13.24
N VAL A 303 3.03 18.47 -13.91
CA VAL A 303 3.12 18.98 -15.27
C VAL A 303 2.52 17.96 -16.24
N ASN A 304 1.57 18.41 -17.06
CA ASN A 304 1.01 17.58 -18.13
C ASN A 304 2.02 17.39 -19.28
N VAL A 305 2.71 16.26 -19.27
CA VAL A 305 3.67 15.87 -20.30
C VAL A 305 2.94 15.20 -21.46
N THR A 306 3.18 15.67 -22.69
CA THR A 306 2.57 15.08 -23.89
C THR A 306 3.63 14.68 -24.90
N VAL A 307 3.58 13.42 -25.35
CA VAL A 307 4.43 12.94 -26.45
C VAL A 307 3.69 13.09 -27.78
N ALA A 308 4.26 13.82 -28.74
CA ALA A 308 3.73 13.88 -30.09
C ALA A 308 3.93 12.55 -30.85
N ASP A 309 2.95 12.13 -31.65
CA ASP A 309 3.12 10.93 -32.47
C ASP A 309 4.03 11.24 -33.65
N ARG A 310 5.19 10.58 -33.66
CA ARG A 310 6.20 10.67 -34.72
C ARG A 310 6.58 9.29 -35.24
N SER A 311 5.71 8.30 -35.03
CA SER A 311 5.93 6.96 -35.53
C SER A 311 5.77 6.91 -37.05
N SER A 312 6.39 5.89 -37.65
CA SER A 312 6.35 5.64 -39.08
C SER A 312 6.58 4.16 -39.36
N GLY A 313 6.39 3.76 -40.63
CA GLY A 313 6.49 2.36 -41.01
C GLY A 313 5.33 1.56 -40.43
N GLU A 314 5.64 0.49 -39.71
CA GLU A 314 4.65 -0.44 -39.14
C GLU A 314 4.26 -0.08 -37.70
N TRP A 315 4.93 0.89 -37.06
CA TRP A 315 4.67 1.29 -35.68
C TRP A 315 3.49 2.24 -35.55
N ARG A 316 2.61 1.94 -34.60
CA ARG A 316 1.47 2.77 -34.20
C ARG A 316 1.25 2.68 -32.69
N ARG A 317 0.60 3.68 -32.11
CA ARG A 317 0.14 3.61 -30.71
C ARG A 317 -0.87 2.48 -30.54
N PHE A 318 -0.98 1.98 -29.32
CA PHE A 318 -2.11 1.14 -28.95
C PHE A 318 -3.42 1.93 -29.01
N ASP A 319 -4.52 1.23 -29.29
CA ASP A 319 -5.87 1.78 -29.32
C ASP A 319 -6.49 1.66 -27.92
N VAL A 320 -5.96 2.45 -26.99
CA VAL A 320 -6.34 2.54 -25.57
C VAL A 320 -6.52 4.02 -25.24
N ASP A 321 -7.50 4.32 -24.38
CA ASP A 321 -7.77 5.67 -23.87
C ASP A 321 -7.65 5.64 -22.33
N PRO A 322 -6.78 6.45 -21.71
CA PRO A 322 -5.83 7.37 -22.36
C PRO A 322 -4.73 6.65 -23.15
N VAL A 323 -4.16 7.33 -24.15
CA VAL A 323 -3.08 6.78 -25.01
C VAL A 323 -1.75 6.61 -24.30
N ALA A 324 -1.62 7.19 -23.12
CA ALA A 324 -0.41 7.29 -22.33
C ALA A 324 -0.73 7.12 -20.85
N ASP A 325 0.30 6.80 -20.06
CA ASP A 325 0.21 6.74 -18.61
C ASP A 325 1.27 7.61 -17.94
N THR A 326 1.03 7.97 -16.69
CA THR A 326 1.97 8.67 -15.82
C THR A 326 2.36 7.70 -14.70
N VAL A 327 3.66 7.40 -14.58
CA VAL A 327 4.16 6.40 -13.63
C VAL A 327 4.54 7.01 -12.29
N GLY A 328 4.97 8.27 -12.29
CA GLY A 328 5.18 9.04 -11.05
C GLY A 328 6.49 8.78 -10.31
N GLU A 329 6.81 9.67 -9.37
CA GLU A 329 8.03 9.59 -8.54
C GLU A 329 8.16 8.25 -7.82
N ALA A 330 7.10 7.73 -7.19
CA ALA A 330 7.18 6.49 -6.42
C ALA A 330 7.55 5.28 -7.30
N SER A 331 7.03 5.20 -8.52
CA SER A 331 7.34 4.10 -9.45
C SER A 331 8.74 4.25 -10.05
N ILE A 332 9.19 5.49 -10.29
CA ILE A 332 10.58 5.77 -10.70
C ILE A 332 11.55 5.37 -9.58
N TYR A 333 11.28 5.76 -8.33
CA TYR A 333 12.04 5.32 -7.17
C TYR A 333 12.09 3.78 -7.07
N ALA A 334 10.94 3.12 -7.24
CA ALA A 334 10.87 1.66 -7.21
C ALA A 334 11.69 1.00 -8.33
N MET A 335 11.68 1.56 -9.55
CA MET A 335 12.54 1.14 -10.66
C MET A 335 14.02 1.24 -10.27
N LEU A 336 14.44 2.39 -9.74
CA LEU A 336 15.85 2.64 -9.43
C LEU A 336 16.35 1.70 -8.32
N VAL A 337 15.56 1.49 -7.27
CA VAL A 337 15.88 0.52 -6.21
C VAL A 337 15.85 -0.90 -6.74
N HIS A 338 14.88 -1.24 -7.60
CA HIS A 338 14.74 -2.59 -8.16
C HIS A 338 15.96 -2.99 -8.99
N ASN A 339 16.57 -2.04 -9.69
CA ASN A 339 17.71 -2.24 -10.57
C ASN A 339 19.05 -1.91 -9.91
N ASP A 340 19.07 -1.72 -8.59
CA ASP A 340 20.25 -1.38 -7.77
C ASP A 340 21.00 -0.11 -8.26
N ALA A 341 20.31 0.79 -8.97
CA ALA A 341 20.84 2.10 -9.35
C ALA A 341 20.87 3.06 -8.14
N VAL A 342 20.04 2.80 -7.13
CA VAL A 342 20.07 3.45 -5.82
C VAL A 342 19.92 2.41 -4.71
N ASP A 343 20.61 2.62 -3.58
CA ASP A 343 20.48 1.78 -2.37
C ASP A 343 20.23 2.68 -1.14
N PRO A 344 18.97 3.14 -0.95
CA PRO A 344 18.63 4.06 0.12
C PRO A 344 18.68 3.37 1.49
N GLU A 345 19.11 4.08 2.53
CA GLU A 345 19.16 3.57 3.90
C GLU A 345 17.78 3.15 4.41
N ASN A 346 16.75 3.92 4.05
CA ASN A 346 15.36 3.60 4.34
C ASN A 346 14.58 3.38 3.03
N ARG A 347 14.47 2.12 2.60
CA ARG A 347 13.78 1.76 1.35
C ARG A 347 12.29 2.12 1.32
N TYR A 348 11.64 2.24 2.47
CA TYR A 348 10.22 2.62 2.56
C TYR A 348 10.03 4.11 2.83
N GLY A 349 11.11 4.89 2.75
CA GLY A 349 11.06 6.36 2.77
C GLY A 349 10.73 6.98 1.41
N TYR A 350 10.97 6.25 0.31
CA TYR A 350 10.78 6.75 -1.08
C TYR A 350 11.58 8.00 -1.43
N ASP A 351 12.54 8.37 -0.59
CA ASP A 351 13.42 9.52 -0.76
C ASP A 351 14.74 9.06 -1.41
N ALA A 352 14.97 9.49 -2.65
CA ALA A 352 16.23 9.34 -3.35
C ALA A 352 16.44 10.50 -4.34
N GLU A 353 17.65 11.06 -4.35
CA GLU A 353 18.06 12.17 -5.21
C GLU A 353 17.67 11.95 -6.70
N PRO A 354 17.91 10.79 -7.34
CA PRO A 354 17.60 10.63 -8.77
C PRO A 354 16.11 10.45 -9.11
N SER A 355 15.22 10.38 -8.12
CA SER A 355 13.76 10.40 -8.32
C SER A 355 13.10 11.67 -7.79
N ALA A 356 13.77 12.43 -6.92
CA ALA A 356 13.25 13.68 -6.36
C ALA A 356 13.20 14.80 -7.42
N GLY A 357 12.29 15.75 -7.24
CA GLY A 357 12.06 16.85 -8.18
C GLY A 357 11.39 16.39 -9.48
N TRP A 358 10.63 15.30 -9.42
CA TRP A 358 9.85 14.81 -10.54
C TRP A 358 8.70 15.77 -10.81
N GLY A 359 8.71 16.46 -11.95
CA GLY A 359 7.64 17.41 -12.28
C GLY A 359 6.46 16.79 -13.03
N GLY A 360 6.62 15.60 -13.63
CA GLY A 360 5.58 14.97 -14.46
C GLY A 360 6.15 14.04 -15.53
N ASP A 361 5.37 13.04 -15.97
CA ASP A 361 5.79 12.16 -17.06
C ASP A 361 4.67 11.53 -17.88
N SER A 362 5.08 10.96 -19.03
CA SER A 362 4.18 10.29 -19.98
C SER A 362 4.88 9.12 -20.67
N VAL A 363 4.43 7.91 -20.39
CA VAL A 363 4.80 6.68 -21.11
C VAL A 363 3.76 6.43 -22.20
N VAL A 364 4.20 6.39 -23.46
CA VAL A 364 3.35 6.09 -24.62
C VAL A 364 3.78 4.78 -25.27
N PRO A 365 3.04 3.69 -25.04
CA PRO A 365 3.26 2.41 -25.73
C PRO A 365 2.92 2.43 -27.23
N TYR A 366 3.72 1.73 -28.02
CA TYR A 366 3.59 1.49 -29.45
C TYR A 366 3.65 -0.01 -29.76
N THR A 367 3.08 -0.40 -30.90
CA THR A 367 3.18 -1.77 -31.41
C THR A 367 3.25 -1.79 -32.93
N ASN A 368 3.90 -2.82 -33.48
CA ASN A 368 3.82 -3.18 -34.90
C ASN A 368 2.93 -4.41 -35.15
N GLY A 369 2.24 -4.92 -34.13
CA GLY A 369 1.43 -6.15 -34.16
C GLY A 369 2.14 -7.40 -33.68
N GLU A 370 3.48 -7.41 -33.67
CA GLU A 370 4.31 -8.53 -33.20
C GLU A 370 5.06 -8.17 -31.92
N ALA A 371 5.68 -7.00 -31.88
CA ALA A 371 6.49 -6.49 -30.77
C ALA A 371 5.90 -5.21 -30.15
N GLY A 372 6.32 -4.96 -28.91
CA GLY A 372 6.12 -3.72 -28.18
C GLY A 372 7.26 -2.71 -28.44
N ALA A 373 6.99 -1.46 -28.12
CA ALA A 373 7.96 -0.38 -28.00
C ALA A 373 7.31 0.73 -27.16
N TYR A 374 8.08 1.71 -26.70
CA TYR A 374 7.52 2.88 -26.03
C TYR A 374 8.33 4.15 -26.25
N VAL A 375 7.68 5.28 -25.99
CA VAL A 375 8.33 6.57 -25.77
C VAL A 375 7.95 7.04 -24.38
N TRP A 376 8.94 7.22 -23.51
CA TRP A 376 8.76 7.80 -22.18
C TRP A 376 9.41 9.18 -22.14
N GLU A 377 8.65 10.17 -21.70
CA GLU A 377 9.12 11.54 -21.52
C GLU A 377 8.86 11.97 -20.08
N THR A 378 9.92 12.39 -19.38
CA THR A 378 9.87 12.90 -18.00
C THR A 378 10.29 14.37 -17.98
N THR A 379 9.66 15.16 -17.12
CA THR A 379 10.01 16.55 -16.82
C THR A 379 10.35 16.67 -15.35
N TRP A 380 11.31 17.53 -15.02
CA TRP A 380 11.87 17.70 -13.69
C TRP A 380 11.89 19.16 -13.28
N ASP A 381 11.95 19.44 -11.99
CA ASP A 381 11.94 20.80 -11.43
C ASP A 381 13.15 21.64 -11.85
N SER A 382 14.27 20.98 -12.12
CA SER A 382 15.48 21.63 -12.59
C SER A 382 16.27 20.78 -13.60
N GLU A 383 17.20 21.45 -14.31
CA GLU A 383 18.16 20.75 -15.15
C GLU A 383 19.08 19.79 -14.36
N GLY A 384 19.23 20.01 -13.04
CA GLY A 384 20.01 19.18 -12.14
C GLY A 384 19.30 17.86 -11.84
N ASP A 385 18.05 17.92 -11.43
CA ASP A 385 17.22 16.74 -11.14
C ASP A 385 17.08 15.87 -12.41
N ALA A 386 16.89 16.51 -13.58
CA ALA A 386 16.89 15.81 -14.87
C ALA A 386 18.24 15.14 -15.19
N GLU A 387 19.37 15.69 -14.74
CA GLU A 387 20.70 15.09 -14.93
C GLU A 387 20.93 13.91 -13.98
N GLU A 388 20.44 14.01 -12.74
CA GLU A 388 20.47 12.95 -11.73
C GLU A 388 19.67 11.73 -12.20
N PHE A 389 18.41 11.94 -12.61
CA PHE A 389 17.59 10.86 -13.19
C PHE A 389 18.22 10.28 -14.45
N HIS A 390 18.68 11.13 -15.39
CA HIS A 390 19.31 10.64 -16.61
C HIS A 390 20.52 9.76 -16.30
N THR A 391 21.35 10.14 -15.32
CA THR A 391 22.51 9.35 -14.92
C THR A 391 22.08 8.02 -14.30
N ALA A 392 21.14 8.03 -13.36
CA ALA A 392 20.65 6.82 -12.73
C ALA A 392 19.94 5.88 -13.73
N TYR A 393 19.22 6.41 -14.72
CA TYR A 393 18.62 5.61 -15.80
C TYR A 393 19.69 4.94 -16.67
N LEU A 394 20.83 5.60 -16.92
CA LEU A 394 21.96 4.95 -17.60
C LEU A 394 22.59 3.85 -16.75
N ASP A 395 22.64 4.01 -15.42
CA ASP A 395 23.10 2.96 -14.50
C ASP A 395 22.14 1.76 -14.50
N VAL A 396 20.83 1.98 -14.61
CA VAL A 396 19.85 0.90 -14.86
C VAL A 396 20.16 0.17 -16.16
N LEU A 397 20.42 0.89 -17.26
CA LEU A 397 20.81 0.23 -18.51
C LEU A 397 22.11 -0.57 -18.37
N GLU A 398 23.11 -0.03 -17.65
CA GLU A 398 24.38 -0.70 -17.41
C GLU A 398 24.22 -1.97 -16.56
N SER A 399 23.32 -1.99 -15.57
CA SER A 399 23.05 -3.19 -14.76
C SER A 399 22.43 -4.33 -15.57
N HIS A 400 21.84 -4.02 -16.73
CA HIS A 400 21.39 -4.98 -17.75
C HIS A 400 22.39 -5.17 -18.91
N ASP A 401 23.69 -4.97 -18.67
CA ASP A 401 24.77 -5.19 -19.65
C ASP A 401 24.63 -4.34 -20.95
N ALA A 402 23.96 -3.19 -20.89
CA ALA A 402 23.75 -2.35 -22.06
C ALA A 402 25.08 -1.87 -22.67
N ARG A 403 25.16 -1.94 -23.99
CA ARG A 403 26.29 -1.41 -24.78
C ARG A 403 25.89 -0.10 -25.41
N ASN A 404 26.80 0.87 -25.48
CA ASN A 404 26.60 2.11 -26.23
C ASN A 404 27.27 2.03 -27.62
N PRO A 405 26.56 1.57 -28.67
CA PRO A 405 27.12 1.53 -30.02
C PRO A 405 27.36 2.94 -30.59
N ARG A 406 26.58 3.94 -30.17
CA ARG A 406 26.69 5.30 -30.70
C ARG A 406 25.92 6.35 -29.88
N GLY A 407 26.66 7.27 -29.27
CA GLY A 407 26.14 8.53 -28.77
C GLY A 407 25.06 8.31 -27.70
N ASN A 408 23.82 8.61 -28.05
CA ASN A 408 22.66 8.50 -27.18
C ASN A 408 21.87 7.18 -27.36
N VAL A 409 22.44 6.19 -28.04
CA VAL A 409 21.81 4.88 -28.28
C VAL A 409 22.53 3.82 -27.46
N TYR A 410 21.74 3.03 -26.74
CA TYR A 410 22.15 1.94 -25.87
C TYR A 410 21.42 0.66 -26.32
N VAL A 411 22.05 -0.51 -26.14
CA VAL A 411 21.48 -1.80 -26.53
C VAL A 411 21.74 -2.81 -25.44
N VAL A 412 20.68 -3.31 -24.81
CA VAL A 412 20.68 -4.48 -23.93
C VAL A 412 20.66 -5.71 -24.85
N PRO A 413 21.70 -6.55 -24.84
CA PRO A 413 21.85 -7.57 -25.88
C PRO A 413 20.94 -8.79 -25.73
N ASP A 414 20.62 -9.16 -24.48
CA ASP A 414 19.90 -10.36 -24.10
C ASP A 414 19.22 -10.11 -22.73
N GLY A 415 18.29 -10.98 -22.32
CA GLY A 415 17.57 -10.86 -21.03
C GLY A 415 16.11 -10.48 -21.20
N GLU A 416 15.46 -10.12 -20.09
CA GLU A 416 14.02 -9.80 -20.07
C GLU A 416 13.71 -8.37 -20.56
N PHE A 417 14.74 -7.56 -20.78
CA PHE A 417 14.66 -6.18 -21.28
C PHE A 417 15.55 -5.99 -22.52
N ALA A 418 15.67 -7.04 -23.35
CA ALA A 418 16.60 -7.12 -24.47
C ALA A 418 16.18 -6.21 -25.63
N ASP A 419 16.59 -4.95 -25.55
CA ASP A 419 16.12 -3.91 -26.46
C ASP A 419 17.18 -2.85 -26.81
N ALA A 420 16.82 -1.97 -27.75
CA ALA A 420 17.54 -0.75 -28.01
C ALA A 420 16.82 0.45 -27.39
N PHE A 421 17.61 1.36 -26.81
CA PHE A 421 17.14 2.55 -26.11
C PHE A 421 17.83 3.78 -26.68
N ARG A 422 17.08 4.86 -26.87
CA ARG A 422 17.61 6.18 -27.17
C ARG A 422 17.25 7.14 -26.05
N VAL A 423 18.24 7.52 -25.25
CA VAL A 423 18.08 8.36 -24.06
C VAL A 423 18.60 9.77 -24.35
N VAL A 424 17.75 10.79 -24.27
CA VAL A 424 18.10 12.18 -24.57
C VAL A 424 17.63 13.08 -23.46
N ARG A 425 18.57 13.75 -22.79
CA ARG A 425 18.27 14.89 -21.93
C ARG A 425 18.31 16.21 -22.70
N THR A 426 17.37 17.11 -22.45
CA THR A 426 17.34 18.47 -22.99
C THR A 426 16.72 19.40 -21.96
N GLY A 427 17.54 20.21 -21.29
CA GLY A 427 17.09 21.03 -20.15
C GLY A 427 16.58 20.13 -19.02
N GLU A 428 15.37 20.43 -18.57
CA GLU A 428 14.58 19.74 -17.53
C GLU A 428 13.89 18.45 -18.03
N THR A 429 14.05 18.06 -19.31
CA THR A 429 13.34 16.90 -19.87
C THR A 429 14.29 15.74 -20.18
N VAL A 430 13.89 14.52 -19.84
CA VAL A 430 14.54 13.29 -20.33
C VAL A 430 13.54 12.51 -21.19
N ARG A 431 13.96 12.14 -22.41
CA ARG A 431 13.19 11.30 -23.31
C ARG A 431 13.90 9.99 -23.56
N VAL A 432 13.21 8.88 -23.28
CA VAL A 432 13.60 7.53 -23.63
C VAL A 432 12.72 7.06 -24.78
N VAL A 433 13.36 6.58 -25.85
CA VAL A 433 12.66 5.83 -26.91
C VAL A 433 13.20 4.41 -26.88
N ASN A 434 12.31 3.43 -26.74
CA ASN A 434 12.63 2.02 -26.75
C ASN A 434 12.13 1.36 -28.05
N ALA A 435 12.85 0.35 -28.52
CA ALA A 435 12.41 -0.54 -29.60
C ALA A 435 13.24 -1.85 -29.62
N PRO A 436 12.71 -2.94 -30.22
CA PRO A 436 13.40 -4.23 -30.43
C PRO A 436 14.81 -4.15 -31.01
N THR A 437 15.09 -3.11 -31.81
CA THR A 437 16.39 -2.94 -32.46
C THR A 437 16.75 -1.47 -32.60
N ALA A 438 18.05 -1.19 -32.66
CA ALA A 438 18.54 0.18 -32.83
C ALA A 438 18.04 0.86 -34.12
N ASP A 439 17.79 0.08 -35.17
CA ASP A 439 17.26 0.58 -36.44
C ASP A 439 15.76 0.96 -36.33
N ALA A 440 15.01 0.28 -35.45
CA ALA A 440 13.59 0.54 -35.22
C ALA A 440 13.33 1.83 -34.42
N LEU A 441 14.30 2.32 -33.63
CA LEU A 441 14.18 3.53 -32.80
C LEU A 441 13.71 4.78 -33.55
N SER A 442 14.06 4.92 -34.84
CA SER A 442 13.63 6.07 -35.64
C SER A 442 12.24 5.87 -36.26
N ALA A 443 11.80 4.62 -36.38
CA ALA A 443 10.46 4.27 -36.84
C ALA A 443 9.43 4.39 -35.71
N VAL A 444 9.81 4.10 -34.46
CA VAL A 444 8.96 4.36 -33.27
C VAL A 444 8.81 5.86 -33.03
N HIS A 445 9.91 6.61 -33.06
CA HIS A 445 9.87 8.06 -32.86
C HIS A 445 10.97 8.74 -33.68
N SER A 446 10.60 9.57 -34.65
CA SER A 446 11.58 10.25 -35.50
C SER A 446 12.34 11.37 -34.75
N ARG A 447 13.61 11.58 -35.12
CA ARG A 447 14.47 12.66 -34.54
C ARG A 447 14.14 14.06 -35.06
N SER A 448 13.46 14.14 -36.21
CA SER A 448 13.15 15.38 -36.91
C SER A 448 11.64 15.64 -36.80
N GLY A 449 11.28 16.64 -35.99
CA GLY A 449 9.93 17.21 -35.93
C GLY A 449 9.97 18.66 -36.37
#